data_AF-A0A971PZ65-F1
#
_entry.id   AF-A0A971PZ65-F1
#
_cell.length_a   1.000
_cell.length_b   1.000
_cell.length_c   1.000
_cell.angle_alpha   90.00
_cell.angle_beta   90.00
_cell.angle_gamma   90.00
#
_symmetry.space_group_name_H-M   'P 1'
#
loop_
_entity.id
_entity.type
_entity.pdbx_description
1 polymer ?
#
loop_
_entity_poly.entity_id
_entity_poly.type
_entity_poly.pdbx_seq_one_letter_code
_entity_poly.pdbx_strand_id
1 'polypeptide(L)'
;MAKINGNGIQVYKAGQWEDMLIKGVNIGMARPGTWPGEAAISESEYYRWFKYIGEMGANAIRVYTLHPPEFYKALYLYNREAKDPLYLFHGVWIDEEGLEKTLDAYSPQNTLPFDEEMQRIVDVIHGQASVKVRRGHAAGEYDYDISPYVMGWIIGIEWYPNMVENTNIKNP
;
A
#
# COMPACT_ATOMS: atom_id res chain seq x y z
N MET A 1 -0.41 11.06 11.62
CA MET A 1 1.00 10.73 11.93
C MET A 1 1.06 9.50 12.83
N ALA A 2 2.02 8.62 12.59
CA ALA A 2 2.31 7.45 13.42
C ALA A 2 3.81 7.35 13.68
N LYS A 3 4.21 6.69 14.78
CA LYS A 3 5.61 6.43 15.11
C LYS A 3 5.76 5.10 15.87
N ILE A 4 6.98 4.59 15.90
CA ILE A 4 7.36 3.49 16.78
C ILE A 4 7.78 4.06 18.14
N ASN A 5 7.31 3.44 19.22
CA ASN A 5 7.75 3.72 20.58
C ASN A 5 8.02 2.38 21.30
N GLY A 6 9.29 2.05 21.54
CA GLY A 6 9.69 0.73 22.01
C GLY A 6 9.24 -0.36 21.04
N ASN A 7 8.42 -1.29 21.53
CA ASN A 7 7.86 -2.39 20.72
C ASN A 7 6.42 -2.12 20.24
N GLY A 8 5.92 -0.88 20.39
CA GLY A 8 4.55 -0.50 20.06
C GLY A 8 4.47 0.58 18.97
N ILE A 9 3.26 0.76 18.45
CA ILE A 9 2.92 1.83 17.50
C ILE A 9 2.10 2.89 18.25
N GLN A 10 2.45 4.16 18.04
CA GLN A 10 1.69 5.30 18.52
C GLN A 10 1.12 6.11 17.36
N VAL A 11 -0.08 6.66 17.56
CA VAL A 11 -0.71 7.63 16.65
C VAL A 11 -0.80 8.99 17.32
N TYR A 12 -0.62 10.04 16.54
CA TYR A 12 -0.83 11.40 17.02
C TYR A 12 -2.29 11.78 16.86
N LYS A 13 -2.99 11.95 18.00
CA LYS A 13 -4.40 12.32 18.07
C LYS A 13 -4.57 13.44 19.09
N ALA A 14 -5.37 14.45 18.74
CA ALA A 14 -5.74 15.55 19.65
C ALA A 14 -4.55 16.20 20.43
N GLY A 15 -3.38 16.31 19.79
CA GLY A 15 -2.21 16.95 20.40
C GLY A 15 -1.28 16.00 21.18
N GLN A 16 -1.63 14.73 21.32
CA GLN A 16 -0.88 13.75 22.10
C GLN A 16 -0.59 12.46 21.32
N TRP A 17 0.45 11.76 21.74
CA TRP A 17 0.77 10.43 21.23
C TRP A 17 0.05 9.37 22.06
N GLU A 18 -0.70 8.50 21.40
CA GLU A 18 -1.48 7.44 22.03
C GLU A 18 -1.03 6.08 21.50
N ASP A 19 -0.82 5.12 22.40
CA ASP A 19 -0.55 3.72 22.03
C ASP A 19 -1.76 3.14 21.29
N MET A 20 -1.48 2.42 20.20
CA MET A 20 -2.53 1.82 19.39
C MET A 20 -2.21 0.36 19.08
N LEU A 21 -3.09 -0.52 19.53
CA LEU A 21 -3.11 -1.92 19.08
C LEU A 21 -3.68 -1.99 17.66
N ILE A 22 -2.93 -2.58 16.74
CA ILE A 22 -3.38 -2.77 15.36
C ILE A 22 -4.35 -3.94 15.27
N LYS A 23 -5.53 -3.66 14.71
CA LYS A 23 -6.56 -4.63 14.31
C LYS A 23 -6.79 -4.42 12.82
N GLY A 24 -5.99 -5.11 12.02
CA GLY A 24 -5.89 -4.88 10.58
C GLY A 24 -6.67 -5.88 9.73
N VAL A 25 -7.10 -5.44 8.56
CA VAL A 25 -7.58 -6.31 7.48
C VAL A 25 -6.77 -6.09 6.20
N ASN A 26 -6.58 -7.13 5.39
CA ASN A 26 -6.01 -7.00 4.06
C ASN A 26 -7.12 -6.73 3.04
N ILE A 27 -6.85 -5.84 2.09
CA ILE A 27 -7.73 -5.60 0.93
C ILE A 27 -6.91 -5.86 -0.34
N GLY A 28 -7.45 -6.71 -1.22
CA GLY A 28 -6.91 -6.93 -2.56
C GLY A 28 -7.65 -6.11 -3.62
N MET A 29 -7.11 -6.10 -4.84
CA MET A 29 -7.67 -5.36 -5.97
C MET A 29 -8.68 -6.18 -6.81
N ALA A 30 -8.88 -7.46 -6.48
CA ALA A 30 -9.75 -8.35 -7.25
C ALA A 30 -11.23 -8.17 -6.89
N ARG A 31 -12.08 -8.00 -7.91
CA ARG A 31 -13.54 -8.06 -7.77
C ARG A 31 -14.04 -9.40 -8.31
N PRO A 32 -14.89 -10.13 -7.56
CA PRO A 32 -15.50 -11.36 -8.07
C PRO A 32 -16.23 -11.11 -9.40
N GLY A 33 -15.95 -11.96 -10.39
CA GLY A 33 -16.58 -11.89 -11.72
C GLY A 33 -15.93 -10.91 -12.71
N THR A 34 -14.74 -10.38 -12.42
CA THR A 34 -13.99 -9.49 -13.32
C THR A 34 -12.62 -10.04 -13.67
N TRP A 35 -12.03 -9.61 -14.78
CA TRP A 35 -10.70 -10.06 -15.17
C TRP A 35 -9.60 -9.39 -14.32
N PRO A 36 -8.48 -10.07 -14.05
CA PRO A 36 -7.32 -9.46 -13.41
C PRO A 36 -6.84 -8.23 -14.20
N GLY A 37 -6.79 -7.07 -13.55
CA GLY A 37 -6.38 -5.79 -14.15
C GLY A 37 -7.52 -4.88 -14.61
N GLU A 38 -8.78 -5.36 -14.59
CA GLU A 38 -9.93 -4.47 -14.63
C GLU A 38 -10.03 -3.80 -13.26
N ALA A 39 -9.77 -2.48 -13.18
CA ALA A 39 -10.00 -1.67 -11.99
C ALA A 39 -11.51 -1.57 -11.70
N ALA A 40 -12.11 -2.69 -11.34
CA ALA A 40 -13.56 -2.88 -11.38
C ALA A 40 -14.26 -2.58 -10.06
N ILE A 41 -13.49 -2.36 -8.99
CA ILE A 41 -14.04 -1.97 -7.69
C ILE A 41 -14.28 -0.45 -7.74
N SER A 42 -15.54 -0.06 -7.69
CA SER A 42 -15.92 1.35 -7.67
C SER A 42 -15.60 2.02 -6.33
N GLU A 43 -15.51 3.36 -6.35
CA GLU A 43 -15.35 4.17 -5.13
C GLU A 43 -16.45 3.86 -4.11
N SER A 44 -17.71 3.75 -4.54
CA SER A 44 -18.84 3.41 -3.67
C SER A 44 -18.72 2.02 -3.01
N GLU A 45 -18.11 1.05 -3.70
CA GLU A 45 -17.85 -0.28 -3.14
C GLU A 45 -16.76 -0.21 -2.08
N TYR A 46 -15.64 0.47 -2.36
CA TYR A 46 -14.58 0.69 -1.37
C TYR A 46 -15.09 1.44 -0.15
N TYR A 47 -15.81 2.55 -0.34
CA TYR A 47 -16.33 3.36 0.75
C TYR A 47 -17.31 2.55 1.64
N ARG A 48 -18.17 1.72 1.02
CA ARG A 48 -19.02 0.77 1.77
C ARG A 48 -18.20 -0.26 2.55
N TRP A 49 -17.13 -0.81 1.96
CA TRP A 49 -16.24 -1.73 2.67
C TRP A 49 -15.53 -1.05 3.85
N PHE A 50 -15.05 0.18 3.69
CA PHE A 50 -14.42 0.94 4.77
C PHE A 50 -15.38 1.19 5.93
N LYS A 51 -16.66 1.46 5.65
CA LYS A 51 -17.70 1.51 6.69
C LYS A 51 -17.80 0.20 7.46
N TYR A 52 -17.92 -0.94 6.77
CA TYR A 52 -18.00 -2.24 7.45
C TYR A 52 -16.73 -2.58 8.24
N ILE A 53 -15.56 -2.24 7.73
CA ILE A 53 -14.27 -2.45 8.40
C ILE A 53 -14.19 -1.60 9.68
N GLY A 54 -14.62 -0.34 9.63
CA GLY A 54 -14.73 0.51 10.82
C GLY A 54 -15.77 -0.01 11.82
N GLU A 55 -16.95 -0.42 11.34
CA GLU A 55 -18.05 -0.94 12.17
C GLU A 55 -17.69 -2.25 12.89
N MET A 56 -16.90 -3.12 12.27
CA MET A 56 -16.38 -4.33 12.93
C MET A 56 -15.24 -4.05 13.92
N GLY A 57 -14.81 -2.78 14.05
CA GLY A 57 -13.79 -2.34 15.00
C GLY A 57 -12.35 -2.54 14.54
N ALA A 58 -12.11 -2.79 13.25
CA ALA A 58 -10.77 -2.71 12.68
C ALA A 58 -10.32 -1.24 12.59
N ASN A 59 -9.01 -1.01 12.70
CA ASN A 59 -8.43 0.34 12.67
C ASN A 59 -7.31 0.50 11.64
N ALA A 60 -6.98 -0.56 10.90
CA ALA A 60 -5.99 -0.53 9.85
C ALA A 60 -6.38 -1.38 8.66
N ILE A 61 -5.93 -0.95 7.48
CA ILE A 61 -6.00 -1.67 6.22
C ILE A 61 -4.57 -1.91 5.76
N ARG A 62 -4.32 -3.07 5.16
CA ARG A 62 -3.13 -3.34 4.34
C ARG A 62 -3.52 -3.56 2.89
N VAL A 63 -2.77 -2.94 1.99
CA VAL A 63 -2.77 -3.25 0.55
C VAL A 63 -1.36 -3.68 0.14
N TYR A 64 -1.26 -4.55 -0.87
CA TYR A 64 0.01 -5.15 -1.28
C TYR A 64 0.77 -4.33 -2.33
N THR A 65 0.03 -3.50 -3.07
CA THR A 65 0.54 -2.74 -4.22
C THR A 65 -0.36 -1.53 -4.47
N LEU A 66 -0.09 -0.78 -5.53
CA LEU A 66 -0.94 0.30 -6.03
C LEU A 66 -2.36 -0.21 -6.34
N HIS A 67 -3.36 0.39 -5.71
CA HIS A 67 -4.77 0.19 -6.02
C HIS A 67 -5.28 1.24 -7.04
N PRO A 68 -6.49 1.09 -7.61
CA PRO A 68 -7.10 2.11 -8.46
C PRO A 68 -7.38 3.41 -7.70
N PRO A 69 -7.42 4.58 -8.36
CA PRO A 69 -7.72 5.87 -7.74
C PRO A 69 -8.95 5.89 -6.81
N GLU A 70 -9.96 5.09 -7.16
CA GLU A 70 -11.20 4.91 -6.40
C GLU A 70 -10.95 4.49 -4.95
N PHE A 71 -9.94 3.66 -4.69
CA PHE A 71 -9.55 3.25 -3.34
C PHE A 71 -9.10 4.45 -2.50
N TYR A 72 -8.22 5.27 -3.07
CA TYR A 72 -7.60 6.42 -2.40
C TYR A 72 -8.65 7.51 -2.12
N LYS A 73 -9.49 7.78 -3.12
CA LYS A 73 -10.64 8.67 -2.99
C LYS A 73 -11.60 8.21 -1.90
N ALA A 74 -12.00 6.93 -1.91
CA ALA A 74 -12.91 6.38 -0.92
C ALA A 74 -12.31 6.46 0.51
N LEU A 75 -11.01 6.18 0.67
CA LEU A 75 -10.34 6.18 1.97
C LEU A 75 -10.27 7.61 2.52
N TYR A 76 -9.90 8.56 1.66
CA TYR A 76 -9.91 9.98 1.98
C TYR A 76 -11.29 10.46 2.44
N LEU A 77 -12.35 10.14 1.68
CA LEU A 77 -13.72 10.54 2.01
C LEU A 77 -14.19 9.91 3.33
N TYR A 78 -13.98 8.60 3.51
CA TYR A 78 -14.34 7.89 4.73
C TYR A 78 -13.66 8.50 5.97
N ASN A 79 -12.34 8.71 5.91
CA ASN A 79 -11.58 9.18 7.07
C ASN A 79 -11.84 10.64 7.44
N ARG A 80 -12.44 11.45 6.55
CA ARG A 80 -12.88 12.82 6.86
C ARG A 80 -14.14 12.86 7.71
N GLU A 81 -14.97 11.84 7.62
CA GLU A 81 -16.26 11.76 8.32
C GLU A 81 -16.19 10.82 9.53
N ALA A 82 -15.26 9.86 9.52
CA ALA A 82 -15.11 8.88 10.57
C ALA A 82 -14.61 9.50 11.88
N LYS A 83 -15.29 9.19 12.98
CA LYS A 83 -14.82 9.51 14.34
C LYS A 83 -13.46 8.84 14.63
N ASP A 84 -13.34 7.59 14.21
CA ASP A 84 -12.12 6.78 14.31
C ASP A 84 -11.66 6.42 12.88
N PRO A 85 -10.55 7.02 12.39
CA PRO A 85 -10.08 6.78 11.03
C PRO A 85 -9.47 5.39 10.88
N LEU A 86 -9.48 4.88 9.65
CA LEU A 86 -8.72 3.71 9.23
C LEU A 86 -7.34 4.14 8.76
N TYR A 87 -6.30 3.54 9.35
CA TYR A 87 -4.93 3.74 8.94
C TYR A 87 -4.50 2.76 7.84
N LEU A 88 -3.46 3.10 7.09
CA LEU A 88 -2.99 2.31 5.95
C LEU A 88 -1.56 1.82 6.15
N PHE A 89 -1.36 0.53 5.95
CA PHE A 89 -0.06 -0.06 5.64
C PHE A 89 0.00 -0.29 4.13
N HIS A 90 0.86 0.47 3.46
CA HIS A 90 0.96 0.43 2.00
C HIS A 90 2.13 -0.44 1.55
N GLY A 91 1.85 -1.44 0.71
CA GLY A 91 2.84 -2.30 0.11
C GLY A 91 3.47 -1.67 -1.14
N VAL A 92 4.79 -1.63 -1.19
CA VAL A 92 5.55 -1.30 -2.40
C VAL A 92 6.05 -2.60 -2.99
N TRP A 93 5.42 -3.04 -4.06
CA TRP A 93 5.68 -4.32 -4.71
C TRP A 93 6.93 -4.24 -5.60
N ILE A 94 7.86 -5.17 -5.44
CA ILE A 94 9.00 -5.35 -6.35
C ILE A 94 8.67 -6.41 -7.40
N ASP A 95 9.16 -6.23 -8.63
CA ASP A 95 8.93 -7.19 -9.71
C ASP A 95 9.64 -8.52 -9.44
N GLU A 96 8.85 -9.59 -9.31
CA GLU A 96 9.34 -10.94 -9.01
C GLU A 96 10.09 -11.54 -10.20
N GLU A 97 9.64 -11.27 -11.42
CA GLU A 97 10.26 -11.83 -12.62
C GLU A 97 11.71 -11.33 -12.79
N GLY A 98 11.96 -10.07 -12.44
CA GLY A 98 13.31 -9.51 -12.38
C GLY A 98 14.20 -10.22 -11.37
N LEU A 99 13.68 -10.41 -10.14
CA LEU A 99 14.40 -11.08 -9.04
C LEU A 99 14.72 -12.55 -9.39
N GLU A 100 13.79 -13.27 -10.01
CA GLU A 100 14.00 -14.66 -10.43
C GLU A 100 15.03 -14.79 -11.56
N LYS A 101 15.02 -13.87 -12.52
CA LYS A 101 15.96 -13.88 -13.65
C LYS A 101 17.38 -13.54 -13.23
N THR A 102 17.54 -12.53 -12.37
CA THR A 102 18.87 -12.06 -11.99
C THR A 102 19.45 -12.86 -10.83
N LEU A 103 18.61 -13.41 -9.95
CA LEU A 103 19.01 -13.99 -8.66
C LEU A 103 19.93 -13.04 -7.87
N ASP A 104 19.65 -11.74 -7.94
CA ASP A 104 20.42 -10.68 -7.30
C ASP A 104 19.54 -9.46 -7.03
N ALA A 105 19.25 -9.18 -5.76
CA ALA A 105 18.44 -8.04 -5.36
C ALA A 105 19.11 -6.68 -5.69
N TYR A 106 20.44 -6.63 -5.76
CA TYR A 106 21.19 -5.39 -6.04
C TYR A 106 21.38 -5.11 -7.53
N SER A 107 20.97 -6.04 -8.38
CA SER A 107 21.01 -5.89 -9.83
C SER A 107 20.24 -4.61 -10.24
N PRO A 108 20.83 -3.72 -11.08
CA PRO A 108 20.16 -2.52 -11.56
C PRO A 108 18.83 -2.77 -12.27
N GLN A 109 18.66 -3.97 -12.84
CA GLN A 109 17.42 -4.46 -13.43
C GLN A 109 16.27 -4.55 -12.43
N ASN A 110 16.58 -4.69 -11.13
CA ASN A 110 15.61 -4.76 -10.05
C ASN A 110 15.52 -3.44 -9.28
N THR A 111 16.66 -2.82 -8.96
CA THR A 111 16.67 -1.61 -8.13
C THR A 111 16.10 -0.40 -8.84
N LEU A 112 16.41 -0.17 -10.13
CA LEU A 112 15.92 1.00 -10.85
C LEU A 112 14.39 1.01 -10.99
N PRO A 113 13.71 -0.07 -11.45
CA PRO A 113 12.25 -0.08 -11.49
C PRO A 113 11.61 0.00 -10.10
N PHE A 114 12.28 -0.51 -9.06
CA PHE A 114 11.77 -0.46 -7.71
C PHE A 114 11.88 0.94 -7.09
N ASP A 115 12.95 1.67 -7.39
CA ASP A 115 13.09 3.09 -7.03
C ASP A 115 12.00 3.93 -7.69
N GLU A 116 11.73 3.69 -8.97
CA GLU A 116 10.62 4.35 -9.68
C GLU A 116 9.25 4.00 -9.06
N GLU A 117 9.06 2.75 -8.64
CA GLU A 117 7.83 2.33 -7.97
C GLU A 117 7.68 3.00 -6.60
N MET A 118 8.75 3.04 -5.78
CA MET A 118 8.74 3.74 -4.49
C MET A 118 8.37 5.22 -4.65
N GLN A 119 8.98 5.92 -5.62
CA GLN A 119 8.65 7.32 -5.91
C GLN A 119 7.19 7.47 -6.33
N ARG A 120 6.71 6.61 -7.25
CA ARG A 120 5.33 6.63 -7.71
C ARG A 120 4.33 6.44 -6.55
N ILE A 121 4.57 5.49 -5.66
CA ILE A 121 3.65 5.26 -4.54
C ILE A 121 3.68 6.44 -3.56
N VAL A 122 4.86 7.06 -3.33
CA VAL A 122 4.94 8.30 -2.54
C VAL A 122 4.08 9.40 -3.16
N ASP A 123 4.19 9.64 -4.47
CA ASP A 123 3.38 10.65 -5.16
C ASP A 123 1.88 10.33 -5.11
N VAL A 124 1.52 9.06 -5.30
CA VAL A 124 0.14 8.57 -5.19
C VAL A 124 -0.43 8.82 -3.79
N ILE A 125 0.33 8.51 -2.74
CA ILE A 125 -0.11 8.68 -1.35
C ILE A 125 -0.35 10.15 -1.01
N HIS A 126 0.44 11.07 -1.59
CA HIS A 126 0.27 12.50 -1.41
C HIS A 126 -0.76 13.13 -2.36
N GLY A 127 -1.40 12.34 -3.22
CA GLY A 127 -2.38 12.86 -4.18
C GLY A 127 -1.76 13.74 -5.26
N GLN A 128 -0.56 13.37 -5.75
CA GLN A 128 0.23 14.15 -6.70
C GLN A 128 0.70 13.32 -7.90
N ALA A 129 -0.05 12.27 -8.29
CA ALA A 129 0.37 11.33 -9.33
C ALA A 129 -0.64 11.17 -10.46
N SER A 130 -0.12 11.14 -11.70
CA SER A 130 -0.79 10.63 -12.89
C SER A 130 -0.08 9.36 -13.34
N VAL A 131 -0.73 8.21 -13.20
CA VAL A 131 -0.14 6.90 -13.52
C VAL A 131 -0.68 6.40 -14.85
N LYS A 132 0.22 6.17 -15.81
CA LYS A 132 -0.13 5.65 -17.14
C LYS A 132 -0.58 4.20 -17.08
N VAL A 133 -1.49 3.83 -17.98
CA VAL A 133 -1.99 2.46 -18.12
C VAL A 133 -0.86 1.50 -18.46
N ARG A 134 -0.69 0.46 -17.65
CA ARG A 134 0.16 -0.71 -17.89
C ARG A 134 -0.64 -1.97 -17.60
N ARG A 135 -0.59 -2.95 -18.49
CA ARG A 135 -1.35 -4.20 -18.35
C ARG A 135 -1.04 -4.85 -17.00
N GLY A 136 -2.09 -5.17 -16.23
CA GLY A 136 -1.96 -5.80 -14.91
C GLY A 136 -1.69 -4.83 -13.76
N HIS A 137 -1.62 -3.51 -14.01
CA HIS A 137 -1.40 -2.51 -12.97
C HIS A 137 -2.52 -1.48 -12.92
N ALA A 138 -2.77 -0.96 -11.73
CA ALA A 138 -3.62 0.20 -11.55
C ALA A 138 -3.01 1.46 -12.19
N ALA A 139 -3.89 2.33 -12.67
CA ALA A 139 -3.55 3.54 -13.40
C ALA A 139 -4.66 4.59 -13.22
N GLY A 140 -4.36 5.85 -13.53
CA GLY A 140 -5.29 6.97 -13.44
C GLY A 140 -4.70 8.16 -12.69
N GLU A 141 -5.57 9.12 -12.37
CA GLU A 141 -5.22 10.32 -11.62
C GLU A 141 -5.46 10.11 -10.12
N TYR A 142 -4.45 10.40 -9.32
CA TYR A 142 -4.47 10.26 -7.86
C TYR A 142 -4.37 11.66 -7.25
N ASP A 143 -5.53 12.25 -6.95
CA ASP A 143 -5.64 13.66 -6.52
C ASP A 143 -5.99 13.82 -5.02
N TYR A 144 -5.91 12.73 -4.24
CA TYR A 144 -6.33 12.70 -2.84
C TYR A 144 -5.16 12.37 -1.90
N ASP A 145 -4.76 13.35 -1.09
CA ASP A 145 -3.73 13.16 -0.06
C ASP A 145 -4.25 12.30 1.09
N ILE A 146 -3.78 11.06 1.15
CA ILE A 146 -4.06 10.12 2.24
C ILE A 146 -2.85 9.95 3.19
N SER A 147 -1.76 10.69 2.97
CA SER A 147 -0.54 10.61 3.79
C SER A 147 -0.77 10.75 5.30
N PRO A 148 -1.75 11.54 5.81
CA PRO A 148 -2.00 11.62 7.25
C PRO A 148 -2.41 10.29 7.90
N TYR A 149 -2.97 9.38 7.08
CA TYR A 149 -3.50 8.07 7.48
C TYR A 149 -2.54 6.92 7.15
N VAL A 150 -1.42 7.17 6.48
CA VAL A 150 -0.39 6.15 6.24
C VAL A 150 0.45 5.95 7.49
N MET A 151 0.51 4.69 7.95
CA MET A 151 1.14 4.29 9.20
C MET A 151 2.49 3.59 8.99
N GLY A 152 2.64 2.94 7.85
CA GLY A 152 3.80 2.13 7.56
C GLY A 152 3.83 1.69 6.11
N TRP A 153 5.03 1.30 5.71
CA TRP A 153 5.36 0.81 4.40
C TRP A 153 5.80 -0.64 4.51
N ILE A 154 5.32 -1.49 3.60
CA ILE A 154 5.77 -2.88 3.49
C ILE A 154 6.53 -2.97 2.17
N ILE A 155 7.84 -3.05 2.25
CA ILE A 155 8.73 -2.97 1.09
C ILE A 155 9.04 -4.37 0.59
N GLY A 156 8.77 -4.61 -0.69
CA GLY A 156 9.08 -5.87 -1.36
C GLY A 156 7.95 -6.90 -1.31
N ILE A 157 8.32 -8.16 -1.43
CA ILE A 157 7.43 -9.32 -1.51
C ILE A 157 7.89 -10.42 -0.55
N GLU A 158 7.22 -11.57 -0.56
CA GLU A 158 7.80 -12.79 0.02
C GLU A 158 9.08 -13.15 -0.76
N TRP A 159 10.24 -13.05 -0.11
CA TRP A 159 11.52 -13.18 -0.78
C TRP A 159 11.82 -14.61 -1.21
N TYR A 160 12.06 -14.82 -2.50
CA TYR A 160 12.46 -16.10 -3.07
C TYR A 160 13.81 -16.59 -2.49
N PRO A 161 13.88 -17.74 -1.78
CA PRO A 161 15.08 -18.15 -1.05
C PRO A 161 16.34 -18.26 -1.89
N ASN A 162 16.24 -18.80 -3.11
CA ASN A 162 17.40 -18.96 -3.99
C ASN A 162 17.93 -17.59 -4.48
N MET A 163 17.05 -16.59 -4.66
CA MET A 163 17.48 -15.23 -4.97
C MET A 163 18.22 -14.62 -3.77
N VAL A 164 17.73 -14.81 -2.54
CA VAL A 164 18.38 -14.30 -1.33
C VAL A 164 19.79 -14.89 -1.15
N GLU A 165 19.92 -16.21 -1.30
CA GLU A 165 21.22 -16.89 -1.21
C GLU A 165 22.20 -16.38 -2.28
N ASN A 166 21.76 -16.32 -3.55
CA ASN A 166 22.60 -15.86 -4.64
C ASN A 166 22.96 -14.37 -4.53
N THR A 167 22.08 -13.53 -3.99
CA THR A 167 22.38 -12.12 -3.71
C THR A 167 23.58 -12.01 -2.77
N ASN A 168 23.61 -12.79 -1.68
CA ASN A 168 24.74 -12.81 -0.75
C ASN A 168 26.03 -13.33 -1.40
N ILE A 169 25.94 -14.38 -2.22
CA ILE A 169 27.11 -14.94 -2.93
C ILE A 169 27.73 -13.92 -3.88
N LYS A 170 26.90 -13.13 -4.58
CA LYS A 170 27.33 -12.11 -5.53
C LYS A 170 27.82 -10.84 -4.87
N ASN A 171 27.39 -10.57 -3.63
CA ASN A 171 27.67 -9.34 -2.89
C ASN A 171 28.16 -9.66 -1.46
N PRO A 172 29.42 -10.15 -1.30
CA PRO A 172 29.98 -10.57 -0.02
C PRO A 172 30.35 -9.42 0.93
#